data_AF-A0A382WN49-F1
#
_entry.id   AF-A0A382WN49-F1
#
_cell.length_a   1.000
_cell.length_b   1.000
_cell.length_c   1.000
_cell.angle_alpha   90.00
_cell.angle_beta   90.00
_cell.angle_gamma   90.00
#
_symmetry.space_group_name_H-M   'P 1'
#
loop_
_entity.id
_entity.type
_entity.pdbx_description
1 polymer ?
#
loop_
_entity_poly.entity_id
_entity_poly.type
_entity_poly.pdbx_seq_one_letter_code
_entity_poly.pdbx_strand_id
1 'polypeptide(L)' 'LQRMIGSVPEWTRLETFLPREYSTGKGARTGIAGTLAASMELVREGLIEVQQLMPFGPVFIKSKKEDDIIN' A
#
# COMPACT_ATOMS: atom_id res chain seq x y z
N LEU A 1 -8.58 -0.43 -4.28
CA LEU A 1 -7.43 -0.27 -3.37
C LEU A 1 -7.75 0.65 -2.19
N GLN A 2 -8.22 1.88 -2.41
CA GLN A 2 -8.54 2.85 -1.35
C GLN A 2 -9.44 2.30 -0.22
N ARG A 3 -10.53 1.58 -0.54
CA ARG A 3 -11.40 0.94 0.47
C ARG A 3 -10.69 -0.12 1.32
N MET A 4 -9.69 -0.82 0.75
CA MET A 4 -8.91 -1.84 1.47
C MET A 4 -7.88 -1.22 2.39
N ILE A 5 -7.27 -0.09 2.00
CA ILE A 5 -6.25 0.60 2.79
C ILE A 5 -6.88 1.53 3.84
N GLY A 6 -7.99 2.20 3.53
CA GLY A 6 -8.64 3.15 4.45
C GLY A 6 -9.13 2.53 5.76
N SER A 7 -9.23 1.21 5.85
CA SER A 7 -9.55 0.46 7.07
C SER A 7 -8.32 -0.06 7.83
N VAL A 8 -7.11 0.27 7.39
CA VAL A 8 -5.85 -0.27 7.94
C VAL A 8 -5.11 0.82 8.73
N PRO A 9 -5.29 0.85 10.07
CA PRO A 9 -4.65 1.86 10.93
C PRO A 9 -3.16 1.57 11.18
N GLU A 10 -2.72 0.33 10.98
CA GLU A 10 -1.36 -0.13 11.26
C GLU A 10 -0.53 -0.33 9.99
N TRP A 11 0.79 -0.20 10.10
CA TRP A 11 1.71 -0.51 9.01
C TRP A 11 1.54 -1.95 8.51
N THR A 12 1.09 -2.07 7.26
CA THR A 12 0.77 -3.36 6.64
C THR A 12 1.55 -3.53 5.35
N ARG A 13 2.04 -4.75 5.11
CA ARG A 13 2.79 -5.10 3.90
C ARG A 13 1.96 -4.86 2.63
N LEU A 14 2.60 -4.30 1.60
CA LEU A 14 2.01 -4.10 0.27
C LEU A 14 1.35 -5.37 -0.28
N GLU A 15 1.98 -6.52 -0.07
CA GLU A 15 1.52 -7.81 -0.60
C GLU A 15 0.16 -8.24 -0.02
N THR A 16 -0.22 -7.75 1.16
CA THR A 16 -1.53 -7.99 1.77
C THR A 16 -2.68 -7.37 0.96
N PHE A 17 -2.38 -6.34 0.17
CA PHE A 17 -3.36 -5.64 -0.67
C PHE A 17 -3.45 -6.20 -2.09
N LEU A 18 -2.71 -7.27 -2.41
CA LEU A 18 -2.80 -7.91 -3.71
C LEU A 18 -4.18 -8.56 -3.92
N PRO A 19 -4.81 -8.34 -5.09
CA PRO A 19 -5.96 -9.15 -5.47
C PRO A 19 -5.60 -10.64 -5.49
N ARG A 20 -6.53 -11.51 -5.10
CA ARG A 20 -6.28 -12.97 -5.02
C ARG A 20 -5.82 -13.59 -6.34
N GLU A 21 -6.29 -13.04 -7.45
CA GLU A 21 -5.90 -13.44 -8.81
C GLU A 21 -4.41 -13.16 -9.12
N TYR A 22 -3.78 -12.24 -8.40
CA TYR A 22 -2.35 -11.93 -8.51
C TYR A 22 -1.54 -12.36 -7.28
N SER A 23 -2.09 -13.13 -6.33
CA SER A 23 -1.32 -13.50 -5.13
C SER A 23 -0.38 -14.69 -5.34
N THR A 24 -0.43 -15.37 -6.49
CA THR A 24 0.40 -16.56 -6.78
C THR A 24 0.93 -16.59 -8.22
N GLY A 25 2.01 -17.36 -8.44
CA GLY A 25 2.56 -17.63 -9.78
C GLY A 25 3.15 -16.42 -10.51
N LYS A 26 3.16 -16.46 -11.84
CA LYS A 26 3.73 -15.41 -12.69
C LYS A 26 3.01 -14.06 -12.55
N GLY A 27 1.73 -14.06 -12.16
CA GLY A 27 0.92 -12.86 -11.99
C GLY A 27 1.32 -12.00 -10.79
N ALA A 28 2.04 -12.57 -9.81
CA ALA A 28 2.41 -11.88 -8.58
C ALA A 28 3.28 -10.64 -8.80
N ARG A 29 4.22 -10.70 -9.74
CA ARG A 29 5.08 -9.54 -10.06
C ARG A 29 4.27 -8.38 -10.63
N THR A 30 3.35 -8.67 -11.56
CA THR A 30 2.47 -7.68 -12.16
C THR A 30 1.50 -7.10 -11.13
N GLY A 31 0.95 -7.95 -10.26
CA GLY A 31 0.10 -7.51 -9.15
C GLY A 31 0.83 -6.57 -8.20
N ILE A 32 2.05 -6.91 -7.80
CA ILE A 32 2.88 -6.04 -6.93
C ILE A 32 3.15 -4.69 -7.59
N ALA A 33 3.55 -4.68 -8.87
CA ALA A 33 3.81 -3.44 -9.59
C ALA A 33 2.54 -2.57 -9.71
N GLY A 34 1.41 -3.18 -10.05
CA GLY A 34 0.12 -2.47 -10.16
C GLY A 34 -0.36 -1.91 -8.83
N THR A 35 -0.31 -2.72 -7.76
CA THR A 35 -0.68 -2.27 -6.41
C THR A 35 0.25 -1.17 -5.93
N LEU A 36 1.57 -1.27 -6.16
CA LEU A 36 2.53 -0.22 -5.82
C LEU A 36 2.23 1.08 -6.56
N ALA A 37 1.97 1.02 -7.87
CA ALA A 37 1.62 2.19 -8.68
C ALA A 37 0.36 2.87 -8.13
N ALA A 38 -0.69 2.10 -7.86
CA ALA A 38 -1.93 2.60 -7.27
C ALA A 38 -1.71 3.18 -5.85
N SER A 39 -0.84 2.60 -5.03
CA SER A 39 -0.46 3.17 -3.74
C SER A 39 0.24 4.53 -3.90
N MET A 40 1.10 4.71 -4.90
CA MET A 40 1.75 6.01 -5.15
C MET A 40 0.75 7.09 -5.57
N GLU A 41 -0.36 6.73 -6.21
CA GLU A 41 -1.44 7.69 -6.48
C GLU A 41 -2.13 8.13 -5.19
N LEU A 42 -2.42 7.20 -4.29
CA LEU A 42 -3.04 7.49 -3.00
C LEU A 42 -2.10 8.31 -2.08
N VAL A 43 -0.78 8.09 -2.16
CA VAL A 43 0.22 8.94 -1.48
C VAL A 43 0.16 10.36 -2.03
N ARG A 44 0.07 10.52 -3.35
CA ARG A 44 -0.04 11.84 -4.01
C ARG A 44 -1.30 12.59 -3.58
N GLU A 45 -2.40 11.87 -3.35
CA GLU A 45 -3.66 12.41 -2.83
C GLU A 45 -3.65 12.64 -1.30
N GLY A 46 -2.56 12.26 -0.62
CA GLY A 46 -2.41 12.44 0.83
C GLY A 46 -3.25 11.48 1.68
N LEU A 47 -3.76 10.40 1.08
CA LEU A 47 -4.67 9.46 1.75
C LEU A 47 -3.93 8.38 2.55
N ILE A 48 -2.68 8.06 2.18
CA ILE A 48 -1.90 6.98 2.77
C ILE A 48 -0.44 7.40 2.96
N GLU A 49 0.23 6.70 3.86
CA GLU A 49 1.68 6.76 4.05
C GLU A 49 2.33 5.47 3.55
N VAL A 50 3.55 5.59 3.01
CA VAL A 50 4.33 4.45 2.51
C VAL A 50 5.73 4.50 3.11
N GLN A 51 6.24 3.34 3.56
CA GLN A 51 7.57 3.20 4.15
C GLN A 51 8.32 1.99 3.60
N GLN A 52 9.61 2.18 3.30
CA GLN A 52 10.56 1.11 2.96
C GLN A 52 11.86 1.35 3.74
N LEU A 53 12.23 0.41 4.60
CA LEU A 53 13.35 0.59 5.55
C LEU A 53 14.72 0.24 4.98
N MET A 54 14.76 -0.50 3.87
CA MET A 54 16.00 -0.95 3.23
C MET A 54 15.81 -1.09 1.72
N PRO A 55 16.87 -0.92 0.90
CA PRO A 55 16.80 -1.10 -0.54
C PRO A 55 16.23 -2.46 -0.91
N PHE A 56 15.22 -2.48 -1.77
CA PHE A 56 14.51 -3.70 -2.21
C PHE A 56 13.89 -4.53 -1.07
N GLY A 57 13.79 -3.95 0.12
CA GLY A 57 13.06 -4.53 1.25
C GLY A 57 11.55 -4.42 1.09
N PRO A 58 10.79 -4.99 2.04
CA PRO A 58 9.34 -4.91 2.04
C PRO A 58 8.86 -3.45 2.05
N VAL A 59 7.76 -3.23 1.35
CA VAL A 59 7.04 -1.95 1.34
C VAL A 59 5.85 -2.06 2.28
N PHE A 60 5.73 -1.08 3.18
CA PHE A 60 4.63 -0.98 4.12
C PHE A 60 3.73 0.20 3.77
N ILE A 61 2.44 0.03 4.03
CA ILE A 61 1.38 1.00 3.79
C ILE A 61 0.60 1.19 5.08
N LYS A 62 0.23 2.44 5.38
CA LYS A 62 -0.66 2.81 6.48
C LYS A 62 -1.65 3.86 6.01
N SER A 63 -2.90 3.81 6.49
CA SER A 63 -3.85 4.89 6.22
C SER A 63 -3.43 6.16 6.95
N LYS A 64 -3.46 7.30 6.26
CA LYS A 64 -3.33 8.60 6.93
C LYS A 64 -4.70 8.92 7.53
N LYS A 65 -4.88 8.72 8.83
CA LYS A 65 -6.11 9.16 9.50
C LYS A 65 -6.11 10.68 9.57
N GLU A 66 -7.30 11.27 9.59
CA GLU A 66 -7.54 12.72 9.65
C GLU A 66 -6.88 13.39 10.87
N ASP A 67 -6.53 12.61 11.90
CA ASP A 67 -5.80 13.05 13.09
C ASP A 67 -4.37 13.57 12.80
N ASP A 68 -3.72 13.14 11.71
CA ASP A 68 -2.37 13.59 11.33
C ASP A 68 -2.36 14.93 10.55
N ILE A 69 -3.54 15.54 10.32
CA ILE A 69 -3.65 16.85 9.61
C ILE A 69 -3.63 18.02 10.61
N ILE A 70 -3.74 17.77 11.92
CA ILE A 70 -3.84 18.80 12.97
C ILE A 70 -2.58 18.88 13.86
N ASN A 71 -1.40 18.66 13.30
CA ASN A 71 -0.14 18.86 14.04
C ASN A 71 0.88 19.66 13.23
#